data_AF-A0A319DDR4-F1
#
_entry.id   AF-A0A319DDR4-F1
#
_cell.length_a   1.000
_cell.length_b   1.000
_cell.length_c   1.000
_cell.angle_alpha   90.00
_cell.angle_beta   90.00
_cell.angle_gamma   90.00
#
_symmetry.space_group_name_H-M   'P 1'
#
loop_
_entity.id
_entity.type
_entity.pdbx_description
1 polymer ?
#
loop_
_entity_poly.entity_id
_entity_poly.type
_entity_poly.pdbx_seq_one_letter_code
_entity_poly.pdbx_strand_id
1 'polypeptide(L)'
;MSAPFSQLPSTAKISPSPFNISIAADQQADLKTLIQLSRLAPPTYENSQADRRFGITSDWLKSIREKWINNFDWQAFETRANSFPQFTTQIEGLTVHFVALLSQKPDAIPILTHPVNMCAMVSPPGNISPDTFSATEKQAATRMKQFMDRGRAYAEEHGSRLSTIGHVLASSPLALLAWVGEKYLDWVDKPLPDETVLEMVSLYWFTESFPRAIYPYREFTPFQEKRPLSLEKELYIHKPLGFSFFPEEIIPVPPSWVATTGNLVFSREHVEGGHFAALELPREMKDDLSAFVERVWVK
;
A
#
# COMPACT_ATOMS: atom_id res chain seq x y z
N MET A 1 -7.15 33.74 -4.16
CA MET A 1 -6.32 33.36 -2.99
C MET A 1 -5.84 31.93 -3.23
N SER A 2 -4.57 31.63 -2.97
CA SER A 2 -4.05 30.26 -3.07
C SER A 2 -4.75 29.35 -2.05
N ALA A 3 -4.91 28.06 -2.37
CA ALA A 3 -5.48 27.10 -1.43
C ALA A 3 -4.62 27.03 -0.14
N PRO A 4 -5.20 26.79 1.05
CA PRO A 4 -4.43 26.57 2.27
C PRO A 4 -3.34 25.49 2.07
N PHE A 5 -2.18 25.67 2.71
CA PHE A 5 -1.05 24.73 2.65
C PHE A 5 -0.44 24.46 1.25
N SER A 6 -0.74 25.29 0.23
CA SER A 6 -0.22 25.12 -1.13
C SER A 6 1.00 25.99 -1.48
N GLN A 7 1.38 26.92 -0.61
CA GLN A 7 2.49 27.84 -0.87
C GLN A 7 3.83 27.14 -0.67
N LEU A 8 4.65 27.13 -1.73
CA LEU A 8 5.98 26.52 -1.74
C LEU A 8 6.91 27.17 -0.70
N PRO A 9 7.79 26.39 -0.05
CA PRO A 9 8.85 26.93 0.79
C PRO A 9 9.72 27.92 0.00
N SER A 10 10.20 28.99 0.64
CA SER A 10 11.06 30.00 -0.03
C SER A 10 12.38 29.44 -0.57
N THR A 11 12.79 28.27 -0.10
CA THR A 11 14.00 27.56 -0.53
C THR A 11 13.77 26.60 -1.71
N ALA A 12 12.53 26.48 -2.21
CA ALA A 12 12.20 25.61 -3.33
C ALA A 12 12.99 26.04 -4.58
N LYS A 13 13.74 25.10 -5.16
CA LYS A 13 14.52 25.31 -6.38
C LYS A 13 13.74 25.00 -7.66
N ILE A 14 12.63 24.30 -7.51
CA ILE A 14 11.73 23.93 -8.59
C ILE A 14 10.36 24.52 -8.34
N SER A 15 9.65 24.84 -9.41
CA SER A 15 8.27 25.31 -9.38
C SER A 15 7.38 24.19 -9.91
N PRO A 16 6.89 23.29 -9.05
CA PRO A 16 5.96 22.25 -9.48
C PRO A 16 4.63 22.88 -9.91
N SER A 17 3.96 22.25 -10.87
CA SER A 17 2.69 22.70 -11.41
C SER A 17 1.55 22.24 -10.51
N PRO A 18 0.59 23.11 -10.11
CA PRO A 18 -0.62 22.68 -9.45
C PRO A 18 -1.36 21.62 -10.30
N PHE A 19 -1.93 20.64 -9.62
CA PHE A 19 -2.63 19.52 -10.25
C PHE A 19 -3.99 19.33 -9.58
N ASN A 20 -4.98 18.92 -10.37
CA ASN A 20 -6.25 18.42 -9.87
C ASN A 20 -6.60 17.16 -10.66
N ILE A 21 -7.14 16.17 -9.98
CA ILE A 21 -7.75 15.00 -10.60
C ILE A 21 -9.00 15.47 -11.34
N SER A 22 -9.14 15.07 -12.60
CA SER A 22 -10.28 15.41 -13.44
C SER A 22 -10.49 14.30 -14.45
N ILE A 23 -11.25 13.28 -14.08
CA ILE A 23 -11.60 12.15 -14.96
C ILE A 23 -12.81 12.52 -15.79
N ALA A 24 -12.68 12.41 -17.11
CA ALA A 24 -13.73 12.82 -18.04
C ALA A 24 -14.98 11.92 -17.90
N ALA A 25 -16.16 12.51 -18.14
CA ALA A 25 -17.44 11.84 -17.93
C ALA A 25 -17.63 10.61 -18.85
N ASP A 26 -17.04 10.63 -20.04
CA ASP A 26 -16.99 9.50 -20.97
C ASP A 26 -16.16 8.34 -20.39
N GLN A 27 -15.00 8.60 -19.79
CA GLN A 27 -14.20 7.57 -19.11
C GLN A 27 -14.96 6.93 -17.94
N GLN A 28 -15.72 7.72 -17.17
CA GLN A 28 -16.56 7.21 -16.08
C GLN A 28 -17.71 6.33 -16.64
N ALA A 29 -18.32 6.74 -17.74
CA ALA A 29 -19.35 5.96 -18.43
C ALA A 29 -18.80 4.66 -19.03
N ASP A 30 -17.58 4.70 -19.57
CA ASP A 30 -16.86 3.53 -20.10
C ASP A 30 -16.56 2.52 -18.99
N LEU A 31 -16.05 2.97 -17.83
CA LEU A 31 -15.86 2.11 -16.66
C LEU A 31 -17.16 1.40 -16.28
N LYS A 32 -18.27 2.15 -16.17
CA LYS A 32 -19.58 1.57 -15.83
C LYS A 32 -20.03 0.52 -16.85
N THR A 33 -19.87 0.83 -18.14
CA THR A 33 -20.20 -0.09 -19.24
C THR A 33 -19.39 -1.38 -19.14
N LEU A 34 -18.08 -1.28 -18.90
CA LEU A 34 -17.19 -2.43 -18.78
C LEU A 34 -17.52 -3.29 -17.55
N ILE A 35 -17.90 -2.70 -16.41
CA ILE A 35 -18.35 -3.45 -15.22
C ILE A 35 -19.65 -4.20 -15.51
N GLN A 36 -20.59 -3.57 -16.22
CA GLN A 36 -21.87 -4.18 -16.61
C GLN A 36 -21.68 -5.36 -17.57
N LEU A 37 -20.76 -5.27 -18.52
CA LEU A 37 -20.47 -6.33 -19.50
C LEU A 37 -19.56 -7.44 -18.95
N SER A 38 -18.81 -7.17 -17.88
CA SER A 38 -17.89 -8.14 -17.28
C SER A 38 -18.64 -9.37 -16.74
N ARG A 39 -18.16 -10.55 -17.14
CA ARG A 39 -18.73 -11.83 -16.72
C ARG A 39 -18.25 -12.19 -15.32
N LEU A 40 -19.12 -12.86 -14.56
CA LEU A 40 -18.76 -13.52 -13.31
C LEU A 40 -18.44 -14.98 -13.57
N ALA A 41 -17.53 -15.56 -12.78
CA ALA A 41 -17.29 -16.99 -12.79
C ALA A 41 -18.56 -17.75 -12.35
N PRO A 42 -18.82 -18.97 -12.87
CA PRO A 42 -19.85 -19.83 -12.31
C PRO A 42 -19.49 -20.21 -10.86
N PRO A 43 -20.47 -20.63 -10.04
CA PRO A 43 -20.18 -21.14 -8.71
C PRO A 43 -19.22 -22.33 -8.78
N THR A 44 -18.18 -22.30 -7.96
CA THR A 44 -17.25 -23.41 -7.73
C THR A 44 -17.17 -23.71 -6.25
N TYR A 45 -16.55 -24.83 -5.89
CA TYR A 45 -16.28 -25.14 -4.49
C TYR A 45 -15.44 -24.03 -3.83
N GLU A 46 -14.37 -23.58 -4.49
CA GLU A 46 -13.40 -22.61 -3.96
C GLU A 46 -14.04 -21.24 -3.73
N ASN A 47 -14.77 -20.72 -4.72
CA ASN A 47 -15.38 -19.39 -4.63
C ASN A 47 -16.66 -19.34 -3.77
N SER A 48 -17.02 -20.46 -3.13
CA SER A 48 -18.12 -20.58 -2.17
C SER A 48 -17.64 -20.70 -0.72
N GLN A 49 -16.32 -20.58 -0.47
CA GLN A 49 -15.76 -20.69 0.88
C GLN A 49 -15.82 -19.36 1.64
N ALA A 50 -16.70 -19.28 2.64
CA ALA A 50 -16.96 -18.05 3.40
C ALA A 50 -15.74 -17.51 4.17
N ASP A 51 -14.77 -18.38 4.49
CA ASP A 51 -13.51 -18.02 5.17
C ASP A 51 -12.45 -17.42 4.23
N ARG A 52 -12.75 -17.29 2.93
CA ARG A 52 -11.84 -16.77 1.90
C ARG A 52 -10.50 -17.49 1.80
N ARG A 53 -10.40 -18.75 2.26
CA ARG A 53 -9.13 -19.50 2.24
C ARG A 53 -8.55 -19.76 0.84
N PHE A 54 -9.31 -19.48 -0.21
CA PHE A 54 -8.91 -19.58 -1.62
C PHE A 54 -9.04 -18.23 -2.37
N GLY A 55 -9.15 -17.12 -1.64
CA GLY A 55 -9.37 -15.78 -2.19
C GLY A 55 -10.81 -15.31 -2.06
N ILE A 56 -11.19 -14.32 -2.86
CA ILE A 56 -12.51 -13.69 -2.82
C ILE A 56 -13.66 -14.68 -3.06
N THR A 57 -14.82 -14.42 -2.48
CA THR A 57 -16.03 -15.22 -2.71
C THR A 57 -16.83 -14.70 -3.90
N SER A 58 -17.61 -15.59 -4.53
CA SER A 58 -18.60 -15.23 -5.54
C SER A 58 -19.61 -14.20 -5.02
N ASP A 59 -20.02 -14.34 -3.77
CA ASP A 59 -21.04 -13.46 -3.15
C ASP A 59 -20.48 -12.07 -2.89
N TRP A 60 -19.23 -11.97 -2.42
CA TRP A 60 -18.56 -10.69 -2.27
C TRP A 60 -18.42 -9.99 -3.63
N LEU A 61 -17.89 -10.68 -4.65
CA LEU A 61 -17.66 -10.07 -5.97
C LEU A 61 -18.96 -9.62 -6.64
N LYS A 62 -20.05 -10.40 -6.50
CA LYS A 62 -21.40 -10.00 -6.95
C LYS A 62 -21.88 -8.74 -6.23
N SER A 63 -21.84 -8.73 -4.91
CA SER A 63 -22.34 -7.62 -4.10
C SER A 63 -21.57 -6.33 -4.35
N ILE A 64 -20.24 -6.38 -4.37
CA ILE A 64 -19.42 -5.18 -4.59
C ILE A 64 -19.53 -4.67 -6.02
N ARG A 65 -19.70 -5.55 -7.02
CA ARG A 65 -20.00 -5.17 -8.40
C ARG A 65 -21.33 -4.41 -8.51
N GLU A 66 -22.38 -4.87 -7.83
CA GLU A 66 -23.67 -4.19 -7.81
C GLU A 66 -23.55 -2.80 -7.17
N LYS A 67 -22.82 -2.68 -6.05
CA LYS A 67 -22.49 -1.40 -5.43
C LYS A 67 -21.72 -0.48 -6.38
N TRP A 68 -20.76 -1.01 -7.12
CA TRP A 68 -19.97 -0.24 -8.09
C TRP A 68 -20.81 0.34 -9.23
N ILE A 69 -21.83 -0.40 -9.70
CA ILE A 69 -22.72 0.07 -10.77
C ILE A 69 -23.74 1.09 -10.27
N ASN A 70 -24.28 0.87 -9.06
CA ASN A 70 -25.49 1.53 -8.60
C ASN A 70 -25.26 2.63 -7.55
N ASN A 71 -24.16 2.57 -6.79
CA ASN A 71 -23.95 3.40 -5.60
C ASN A 71 -22.64 4.18 -5.60
N PHE A 72 -21.62 3.70 -6.32
CA PHE A 72 -20.32 4.36 -6.36
C PHE A 72 -20.38 5.73 -7.05
N ASP A 73 -19.81 6.75 -6.39
CA ASP A 73 -19.74 8.13 -6.88
C ASP A 73 -18.29 8.60 -6.99
N TRP A 74 -17.75 8.55 -8.21
CA TRP A 74 -16.40 9.04 -8.49
C TRP A 74 -16.24 10.54 -8.17
N GLN A 75 -17.27 11.36 -8.37
CA GLN A 75 -17.15 12.81 -8.16
C GLN A 75 -16.99 13.14 -6.68
N ALA A 76 -17.61 12.37 -5.79
CA ALA A 76 -17.41 12.50 -4.35
C ALA A 76 -15.96 12.19 -3.95
N PHE A 77 -15.38 11.12 -4.49
CA PHE A 77 -13.96 10.80 -4.30
C PHE A 77 -13.05 11.89 -4.87
N GLU A 78 -13.27 12.29 -6.11
CA GLU A 78 -12.48 13.30 -6.82
C GLU A 78 -12.49 14.65 -6.10
N THR A 79 -13.67 15.09 -5.63
CA THR A 79 -13.82 16.31 -4.83
C THR A 79 -13.02 16.22 -3.52
N ARG A 80 -13.10 15.07 -2.84
CA ARG A 80 -12.37 14.86 -1.59
C ARG A 80 -10.85 14.82 -1.82
N ALA A 81 -10.39 14.14 -2.86
CA ALA A 81 -8.97 14.08 -3.21
C ALA A 81 -8.42 15.47 -3.60
N ASN A 82 -9.17 16.24 -4.38
CA ASN A 82 -8.82 17.61 -4.77
C ASN A 82 -8.95 18.64 -3.64
N SER A 83 -9.44 18.26 -2.46
CA SER A 83 -9.43 19.15 -1.29
C SER A 83 -8.03 19.38 -0.70
N PHE A 84 -7.07 18.53 -1.08
CA PHE A 84 -5.65 18.68 -0.71
C PHE A 84 -4.86 19.33 -1.85
N PRO A 85 -3.84 20.16 -1.54
CA PRO A 85 -2.91 20.65 -2.56
C PRO A 85 -2.17 19.50 -3.24
N GLN A 86 -2.29 19.43 -4.56
CA GLN A 86 -1.60 18.45 -5.38
C GLN A 86 -0.77 19.15 -6.44
N PHE A 87 0.32 18.49 -6.83
CA PHE A 87 1.26 19.03 -7.78
C PHE A 87 1.84 17.96 -8.70
N THR A 88 2.38 18.39 -9.82
CA THR A 88 3.23 17.59 -10.70
C THR A 88 4.57 18.29 -10.96
N THR A 89 5.62 17.51 -11.18
CA THR A 89 6.90 18.02 -11.65
C THR A 89 7.59 17.01 -12.56
N GLN A 90 8.63 17.44 -13.28
CA GLN A 90 9.42 16.56 -14.14
C GLN A 90 10.73 16.19 -13.44
N ILE A 91 10.95 14.88 -13.24
CA ILE A 91 12.21 14.32 -12.72
C ILE A 91 12.65 13.25 -13.70
N GLU A 92 13.84 13.41 -14.30
CA GLU A 92 14.43 12.42 -15.23
C GLU A 92 13.49 12.01 -16.38
N GLY A 93 12.69 12.95 -16.89
CA GLY A 93 11.73 12.72 -17.97
C GLY A 93 10.39 12.11 -17.52
N LEU A 94 10.21 11.83 -16.23
CA LEU A 94 8.98 11.31 -15.65
C LEU A 94 8.15 12.43 -15.03
N THR A 95 6.83 12.39 -15.25
CA THR A 95 5.89 13.21 -14.48
C THR A 95 5.69 12.58 -13.10
N VAL A 96 6.10 13.28 -12.06
CA VAL A 96 5.93 12.86 -10.66
C VAL A 96 4.80 13.66 -10.04
N HIS A 97 3.70 12.99 -9.69
CA HIS A 97 2.60 13.53 -8.91
C HIS A 97 2.88 13.40 -7.42
N PHE A 98 2.45 14.38 -6.63
CA PHE A 98 2.45 14.31 -5.17
C PHE A 98 1.37 15.18 -4.55
N VAL A 99 0.91 14.78 -3.36
CA VAL A 99 0.05 15.57 -2.46
C VAL A 99 0.95 16.21 -1.39
N ALA A 100 0.68 17.45 -1.01
CA ALA A 100 1.49 18.12 0.02
C ALA A 100 0.69 19.03 0.94
N LEU A 101 1.12 19.10 2.21
CA LEU A 101 0.72 20.12 3.17
C LEU A 101 1.96 20.95 3.54
N LEU A 102 2.08 22.14 2.97
CA LEU A 102 3.28 22.97 3.06
C LEU A 102 3.13 24.02 4.17
N SER A 103 3.96 23.88 5.21
CA SER A 103 4.04 24.84 6.31
C SER A 103 4.67 26.16 5.87
N GLN A 104 4.25 27.26 6.49
CA GLN A 104 4.86 28.58 6.32
C GLN A 104 5.95 28.87 7.37
N LYS A 105 6.18 27.95 8.32
CA LYS A 105 7.29 28.10 9.28
C LYS A 105 8.62 27.84 8.56
N PRO A 106 9.62 28.72 8.70
CA PRO A 106 10.91 28.55 8.02
C PRO A 106 11.70 27.34 8.53
N ASP A 107 11.43 26.87 9.75
CA ASP A 107 12.05 25.70 10.39
C ASP A 107 11.16 24.45 10.39
N ALA A 108 10.11 24.42 9.56
CA ALA A 108 9.27 23.23 9.40
C ALA A 108 10.09 22.04 8.89
N ILE A 109 9.94 20.89 9.54
CA ILE A 109 10.65 19.66 9.20
C ILE A 109 10.01 19.04 7.94
N PRO A 110 10.75 18.89 6.83
CA PRO A 110 10.22 18.24 5.63
C PRO A 110 10.11 16.73 5.86
N ILE A 111 8.93 16.17 5.61
CA ILE A 111 8.68 14.73 5.71
C ILE A 111 8.17 14.24 4.35
N LEU A 112 8.76 13.16 3.86
CA LEU A 112 8.30 12.43 2.68
C LEU A 112 7.77 11.07 3.12
N THR A 113 6.54 10.75 2.73
CA THR A 113 5.92 9.44 2.98
C THR A 113 5.76 8.69 1.67
N HIS A 114 6.02 7.38 1.66
CA HIS A 114 5.81 6.51 0.50
C HIS A 114 4.97 5.29 0.88
N PRO A 115 4.25 4.65 -0.06
CA PRO A 115 3.31 3.56 0.25
C PRO A 115 3.96 2.20 0.57
N VAL A 116 5.28 2.03 0.45
CA VAL A 116 5.95 0.77 0.82
C VAL A 116 6.17 0.72 2.33
N ASN A 117 5.43 -0.13 3.05
CA ASN A 117 5.38 -0.14 4.51
C ASN A 117 5.82 -1.48 5.15
N MET A 118 6.64 -2.31 4.48
CA MET A 118 7.04 -3.61 5.03
C MET A 118 8.55 -3.76 5.23
N CYS A 119 8.94 -4.43 6.32
CA CYS A 119 10.29 -4.96 6.52
C CYS A 119 10.35 -6.39 5.98
N ALA A 120 11.07 -6.61 4.88
CA ALA A 120 11.08 -7.90 4.17
C ALA A 120 12.00 -8.96 4.80
N MET A 121 11.92 -9.15 6.12
CA MET A 121 12.61 -10.24 6.82
C MET A 121 11.66 -11.42 7.01
N VAL A 122 12.04 -12.58 6.45
CA VAL A 122 11.22 -13.81 6.46
C VAL A 122 11.81 -14.92 7.33
N SER A 123 12.87 -14.61 8.08
CA SER A 123 13.53 -15.55 9.00
C SER A 123 14.22 -14.77 10.11
N PRO A 124 14.31 -15.34 11.33
CA PRO A 124 15.01 -14.69 12.44
C PRO A 124 16.49 -14.47 12.10
N PRO A 125 17.09 -13.37 12.57
CA PRO A 125 18.54 -13.21 12.63
C PRO A 125 19.19 -14.42 13.29
N GLY A 126 20.38 -14.82 12.83
CA GLY A 126 21.04 -16.03 13.30
C GLY A 126 21.37 -16.07 14.80
N ASN A 127 21.35 -14.91 15.47
CA ASN A 127 21.53 -14.77 16.92
C ASN A 127 20.23 -14.82 17.73
N ILE A 128 19.06 -14.97 17.10
CA ILE A 128 17.75 -15.03 17.77
C ILE A 128 17.16 -16.43 17.60
N SER A 129 16.94 -17.13 18.72
CA SER A 129 16.32 -18.47 18.70
C SER A 129 14.79 -18.39 18.78
N PRO A 130 14.04 -19.16 17.95
CA PRO A 130 12.59 -19.30 18.06
C PRO A 130 12.07 -19.70 19.45
N ASP A 131 12.88 -20.42 20.24
CA ASP A 131 12.51 -20.84 21.59
C ASP A 131 12.39 -19.67 22.57
N THR A 132 13.00 -18.54 22.25
CA THR A 132 13.01 -17.33 23.08
C THR A 132 11.89 -16.34 22.74
N PHE A 133 11.05 -16.66 21.75
CA PHE A 133 9.99 -15.76 21.31
C PHE A 133 8.94 -15.52 22.42
N SER A 134 8.63 -14.25 22.63
CA SER A 134 7.44 -13.79 23.34
C SER A 134 6.15 -14.28 22.68
N ALA A 135 5.00 -14.09 23.35
CA ALA A 135 3.70 -14.45 22.77
C ALA A 135 3.42 -13.69 21.46
N THR A 136 3.71 -12.38 21.44
CA THR A 136 3.58 -11.53 20.25
C THR A 136 4.47 -12.01 19.11
N GLU A 137 5.74 -12.36 19.39
CA GLU A 137 6.67 -12.88 18.39
C GLU A 137 6.21 -14.23 17.81
N LYS A 138 5.59 -15.11 18.63
CA LYS A 138 5.00 -16.38 18.16
C LYS A 138 3.80 -16.16 17.26
N GLN A 139 2.92 -15.21 17.60
CA GLN A 139 1.78 -14.83 16.75
C GLN A 139 2.27 -14.26 15.42
N ALA A 140 3.23 -13.34 15.49
CA ALA A 140 3.86 -12.72 14.33
C ALA A 140 4.50 -13.76 13.40
N ALA A 141 5.29 -14.68 13.95
CA ALA A 141 5.88 -15.79 13.18
C ALA A 141 4.83 -16.70 12.55
N THR A 142 3.71 -16.97 13.25
CA THR A 142 2.59 -17.75 12.70
C THR A 142 1.95 -17.05 11.51
N ARG A 143 1.64 -15.75 11.62
CA ARG A 143 1.05 -14.97 10.53
C ARG A 143 2.01 -14.82 9.35
N MET A 144 3.28 -14.52 9.61
CA MET A 144 4.33 -14.51 8.60
C MET A 144 4.38 -15.84 7.83
N LYS A 145 4.35 -16.98 8.54
CA LYS A 145 4.34 -18.29 7.91
C LYS A 145 3.10 -18.48 7.01
N GLN A 146 1.92 -18.08 7.48
CA GLN A 146 0.69 -18.17 6.68
C GLN A 146 0.80 -17.36 5.38
N PHE A 147 1.32 -16.13 5.43
CA PHE A 147 1.55 -15.31 4.25
C PHE A 147 2.59 -15.94 3.31
N MET A 148 3.69 -16.47 3.85
CA MET A 148 4.74 -17.11 3.05
C MET A 148 4.26 -18.41 2.37
N ASP A 149 3.40 -19.18 3.04
CA ASP A 149 2.86 -20.43 2.50
C ASP A 149 1.76 -20.19 1.46
N ARG A 150 0.89 -19.18 1.66
CA ARG A 150 -0.37 -19.05 0.90
C ARG A 150 -0.64 -17.66 0.32
N GLY A 151 -0.03 -16.61 0.86
CA GLY A 151 -0.34 -15.21 0.53
C GLY A 151 0.53 -14.58 -0.56
N ARG A 152 1.63 -15.22 -0.98
CA ARG A 152 2.66 -14.61 -1.85
C ARG A 152 2.58 -14.94 -3.34
N ALA A 153 1.61 -15.73 -3.80
CA ALA A 153 1.48 -16.11 -5.21
C ALA A 153 1.35 -14.89 -6.14
N TYR A 154 0.65 -13.84 -5.69
CA TYR A 154 0.52 -12.60 -6.44
C TYR A 154 1.89 -11.94 -6.71
N ALA A 155 2.80 -11.98 -5.74
CA ALA A 155 4.13 -11.38 -5.82
C ALA A 155 5.03 -12.18 -6.78
N GLU A 156 4.90 -13.51 -6.81
CA GLU A 156 5.58 -14.37 -7.78
C GLU A 156 5.12 -14.08 -9.21
N GLU A 157 3.81 -13.92 -9.42
CA GLU A 157 3.25 -13.55 -10.73
C GLU A 157 3.73 -12.15 -11.15
N HIS A 158 3.67 -11.16 -10.27
CA HIS A 158 4.15 -9.80 -10.53
C HIS A 158 5.63 -9.78 -10.89
N GLY A 159 6.47 -10.50 -10.16
CA GLY A 159 7.91 -10.44 -10.36
C GLY A 159 8.44 -11.33 -11.50
N SER A 160 7.64 -12.26 -12.02
CA SER A 160 8.07 -13.20 -13.08
C SER A 160 7.33 -13.03 -14.41
N ARG A 161 6.08 -12.55 -14.38
CA ARG A 161 5.19 -12.42 -15.55
C ARG A 161 4.45 -11.08 -15.56
N LEU A 162 5.11 -10.01 -15.11
CA LEU A 162 4.56 -8.64 -15.05
C LEU A 162 3.76 -8.20 -16.28
N SER A 163 4.25 -8.50 -17.48
CA SER A 163 3.58 -8.09 -18.73
C SER A 163 2.27 -8.87 -18.92
N THR A 164 2.30 -10.18 -18.67
CA THR A 164 1.11 -11.04 -18.77
C THR A 164 0.03 -10.59 -17.81
N ILE A 165 0.34 -10.53 -16.51
CA ILE A 165 -0.66 -10.13 -15.51
C ILE A 165 -1.13 -8.68 -15.71
N GLY A 166 -0.24 -7.80 -16.18
CA GLY A 166 -0.59 -6.44 -16.57
C GLY A 166 -1.69 -6.38 -17.63
N HIS A 167 -1.56 -7.15 -18.72
CA HIS A 167 -2.59 -7.24 -19.75
C HIS A 167 -3.88 -7.91 -19.25
N VAL A 168 -3.77 -8.94 -18.41
CA VAL A 168 -4.95 -9.62 -17.83
C VAL A 168 -5.79 -8.64 -17.02
N LEU A 169 -5.17 -7.88 -16.09
CA LEU A 169 -5.94 -6.98 -15.23
C LEU A 169 -6.38 -5.68 -15.94
N ALA A 170 -5.68 -5.25 -16.99
CA ALA A 170 -6.13 -4.14 -17.83
C ALA A 170 -7.36 -4.49 -18.70
N SER A 171 -7.65 -5.78 -18.91
CA SER A 171 -8.74 -6.22 -19.80
C SER A 171 -10.14 -5.98 -19.24
N SER A 172 -10.29 -5.92 -17.92
CA SER A 172 -11.58 -5.76 -17.25
C SER A 172 -11.43 -5.11 -15.87
N PRO A 173 -12.26 -4.12 -15.52
CA PRO A 173 -12.25 -3.53 -14.19
C PRO A 173 -12.63 -4.54 -13.10
N LEU A 174 -13.43 -5.56 -13.45
CA LEU A 174 -13.80 -6.62 -12.52
C LEU A 174 -12.65 -7.61 -12.27
N ALA A 175 -11.78 -7.83 -13.26
CA ALA A 175 -10.54 -8.60 -13.07
C ALA A 175 -9.58 -7.84 -12.15
N LEU A 176 -9.40 -6.54 -12.37
CA LEU A 176 -8.61 -5.68 -11.49
C LEU A 176 -9.18 -5.66 -10.06
N LEU A 177 -10.50 -5.50 -9.91
CA LEU A 177 -11.18 -5.53 -8.60
C LEU A 177 -10.97 -6.86 -7.88
N ALA A 178 -11.10 -7.98 -8.59
CA ALA A 178 -10.91 -9.28 -7.97
C ALA A 178 -9.49 -9.45 -7.41
N TRP A 179 -8.49 -9.05 -8.20
CA TRP A 179 -7.08 -9.19 -7.82
C TRP A 179 -6.65 -8.25 -6.70
N VAL A 180 -7.03 -6.97 -6.79
CA VAL A 180 -6.63 -5.93 -5.83
C VAL A 180 -7.52 -5.99 -4.59
N GLY A 181 -8.82 -6.20 -4.77
CA GLY A 181 -9.80 -6.23 -3.69
C GLY A 181 -9.55 -7.34 -2.68
N GLU A 182 -9.05 -8.52 -3.12
CA GLU A 182 -8.61 -9.58 -2.20
C GLU A 182 -7.64 -9.05 -1.14
N LYS A 183 -6.72 -8.16 -1.53
CA LYS A 183 -5.69 -7.64 -0.62
C LYS A 183 -6.28 -6.67 0.39
N TYR A 184 -7.26 -5.85 -0.02
CA TYR A 184 -8.01 -4.98 0.90
C TYR A 184 -8.92 -5.75 1.87
N LEU A 185 -9.25 -7.01 1.57
CA LEU A 185 -10.03 -7.87 2.48
C LEU A 185 -9.15 -8.62 3.48
N ASP A 186 -7.96 -9.06 3.06
CA ASP A 186 -7.16 -10.02 3.84
C ASP A 186 -5.94 -9.39 4.54
N TRP A 187 -5.50 -8.21 4.12
CA TRP A 187 -4.34 -7.53 4.71
C TRP A 187 -4.71 -6.53 5.82
N VAL A 188 -6.00 -6.39 6.13
CA VAL A 188 -6.52 -5.51 7.18
C VAL A 188 -6.84 -6.32 8.43
N ASP A 189 -6.79 -5.68 9.59
CA ASP A 189 -7.30 -6.23 10.84
C ASP A 189 -8.84 -6.16 10.86
N LYS A 190 -9.38 -4.96 10.62
CA LYS A 190 -10.82 -4.71 10.58
C LYS A 190 -11.28 -4.45 9.14
N PRO A 191 -12.43 -5.00 8.70
CA PRO A 191 -12.91 -4.78 7.34
C PRO A 191 -13.03 -3.29 7.00
N LEU A 192 -12.46 -2.89 5.87
CA LEU A 192 -12.64 -1.55 5.32
C LEU A 192 -14.03 -1.40 4.70
N PRO A 193 -14.54 -0.17 4.59
CA PRO A 193 -15.75 0.09 3.80
C PRO A 193 -15.53 -0.32 2.33
N ASP A 194 -16.55 -0.95 1.72
CA ASP A 194 -16.49 -1.32 0.29
C ASP A 194 -16.21 -0.10 -0.60
N GLU A 195 -16.73 1.07 -0.22
CA GLU A 195 -16.48 2.34 -0.91
C GLU A 195 -14.98 2.61 -1.03
N THR A 196 -14.21 2.39 0.03
CA THR A 196 -12.75 2.59 0.01
C THR A 196 -12.09 1.64 -1.01
N VAL A 197 -12.51 0.38 -1.08
CA VAL A 197 -11.98 -0.57 -2.08
C VAL A 197 -12.31 -0.11 -3.50
N LEU A 198 -13.55 0.32 -3.74
CA LEU A 198 -14.00 0.80 -5.04
C LEU A 198 -13.30 2.08 -5.47
N GLU A 199 -13.08 3.04 -4.56
CA GLU A 199 -12.33 4.27 -4.82
C GLU A 199 -10.90 3.96 -5.26
N MET A 200 -10.19 3.10 -4.50
CA MET A 200 -8.80 2.76 -4.80
C MET A 200 -8.66 1.97 -6.11
N VAL A 201 -9.56 1.01 -6.36
CA VAL A 201 -9.56 0.25 -7.62
C VAL A 201 -9.94 1.12 -8.81
N SER A 202 -10.92 2.02 -8.66
CA SER A 202 -11.31 2.97 -9.71
C SER A 202 -10.15 3.93 -10.04
N LEU A 203 -9.43 4.42 -9.03
CA LEU A 203 -8.24 5.24 -9.25
C LEU A 203 -7.17 4.46 -10.03
N TYR A 204 -6.93 3.20 -9.68
CA TYR A 204 -6.01 2.33 -10.43
C TYR A 204 -6.44 2.12 -11.88
N TRP A 205 -7.75 1.96 -12.11
CA TRP A 205 -8.33 1.80 -13.43
C TRP A 205 -8.14 3.05 -14.29
N PHE A 206 -8.61 4.22 -13.82
CA PHE A 206 -8.55 5.47 -14.58
C PHE A 206 -7.13 5.95 -14.89
N THR A 207 -6.15 5.49 -14.11
CA THR A 207 -4.75 5.86 -14.29
C THR A 207 -3.91 4.75 -14.92
N GLU A 208 -4.50 3.61 -15.28
CA GLU A 208 -3.78 2.44 -15.79
C GLU A 208 -2.58 2.07 -14.90
N SER A 209 -2.76 2.16 -13.58
CA SER A 209 -1.65 2.10 -12.62
C SER A 209 -1.07 0.70 -12.50
N PHE A 210 -1.91 -0.34 -12.48
CA PHE A 210 -1.48 -1.72 -12.20
C PHE A 210 -0.30 -2.19 -13.08
N PRO A 211 -0.38 -2.18 -14.43
CA PRO A 211 0.73 -2.66 -15.27
C PRO A 211 2.01 -1.81 -15.13
N ARG A 212 1.90 -0.57 -14.64
CA ARG A 212 3.01 0.37 -14.48
C ARG A 212 3.59 0.37 -13.06
N ALA A 213 2.91 -0.21 -12.08
CA ALA A 213 3.29 -0.15 -10.67
C ALA A 213 4.01 -1.41 -10.16
N ILE A 214 3.88 -2.55 -10.85
CA ILE A 214 4.40 -3.84 -10.37
C ILE A 214 5.87 -4.11 -10.74
N TYR A 215 6.54 -3.17 -11.40
CA TYR A 215 7.94 -3.33 -11.80
C TYR A 215 8.92 -3.65 -10.65
N PRO A 216 8.75 -3.17 -9.39
CA PRO A 216 9.68 -3.50 -8.31
C PRO A 216 9.66 -4.99 -7.93
N TYR A 217 8.58 -5.73 -8.19
CA TYR A 217 8.47 -7.14 -7.78
C TYR A 217 9.53 -8.04 -8.41
N ARG A 218 10.03 -7.70 -9.60
CA ARG A 218 11.13 -8.45 -10.24
C ARG A 218 12.44 -8.37 -9.46
N GLU A 219 12.56 -7.42 -8.52
CA GLU A 219 13.72 -7.32 -7.65
C GLU A 219 13.68 -8.31 -6.48
N PHE A 220 12.52 -8.94 -6.25
CA PHE A 220 12.30 -9.87 -5.14
C PHE A 220 12.10 -11.32 -5.61
N THR A 221 12.28 -11.61 -6.90
CA THR A 221 12.12 -12.97 -7.44
C THR A 221 13.43 -13.73 -7.57
N PRO A 222 13.40 -15.07 -7.47
CA PRO A 222 14.60 -15.91 -7.58
C PRO A 222 15.25 -15.91 -8.98
N PHE A 223 14.67 -15.20 -9.95
CA PHE A 223 15.20 -15.09 -11.31
C PHE A 223 16.28 -14.01 -11.46
N GLN A 224 16.68 -13.36 -10.38
CA GLN A 224 17.80 -12.42 -10.40
C GLN A 224 19.14 -13.14 -10.61
N GLU A 225 19.95 -12.62 -11.53
CA GLU A 225 21.34 -13.04 -11.71
C GLU A 225 22.24 -12.56 -10.55
N LYS A 226 21.85 -11.47 -9.87
CA LYS A 226 22.60 -10.88 -8.77
C LYS A 226 22.06 -11.37 -7.43
N ARG A 227 22.99 -11.63 -6.50
CA ARG A 227 22.66 -11.95 -5.11
C ARG A 227 21.86 -10.78 -4.49
N PRO A 228 20.74 -11.05 -3.79
CA PRO A 228 20.02 -10.02 -3.08
C PRO A 228 20.89 -9.41 -1.96
N LEU A 229 20.80 -8.09 -1.78
CA LEU A 229 21.50 -7.37 -0.72
C LEU A 229 20.90 -7.73 0.65
N SER A 230 21.74 -7.82 1.68
CA SER A 230 21.30 -8.14 3.04
C SER A 230 20.88 -6.87 3.80
N LEU A 231 19.71 -6.93 4.44
CA LEU A 231 19.22 -5.89 5.36
C LEU A 231 20.16 -5.68 6.55
N GLU A 232 20.89 -6.70 6.96
CA GLU A 232 21.80 -6.67 8.11
C GLU A 232 23.22 -6.18 7.75
N LYS A 233 23.51 -6.02 6.45
CA LYS A 233 24.84 -5.64 5.96
C LYS A 233 24.74 -4.52 4.95
N GLU A 234 24.58 -4.84 3.67
CA GLU A 234 24.68 -3.85 2.59
C GLU A 234 23.57 -2.79 2.64
N LEU A 235 22.42 -3.14 3.19
CA LEU A 235 21.26 -2.24 3.36
C LEU A 235 21.04 -1.78 4.80
N TYR A 236 22.02 -1.98 5.70
CA TYR A 236 21.89 -1.57 7.10
C TYR A 236 21.68 -0.05 7.20
N ILE A 237 20.60 0.36 7.87
CA ILE A 237 20.22 1.78 8.00
C ILE A 237 21.05 2.42 9.11
N HIS A 238 22.16 3.07 8.78
CA HIS A 238 23.03 3.74 9.77
C HIS A 238 22.41 5.03 10.36
N LYS A 239 21.52 5.69 9.63
CA LYS A 239 20.76 6.86 10.10
C LYS A 239 19.72 6.46 11.15
N PRO A 240 19.17 7.40 11.94
CA PRO A 240 18.09 7.10 12.87
C PRO A 240 16.93 6.35 12.18
N LEU A 241 16.65 5.14 12.65
CA LEU A 241 15.55 4.30 12.18
C LEU A 241 14.44 4.26 13.23
N GLY A 242 13.19 4.40 12.78
CA GLY A 242 11.98 4.21 13.57
C GLY A 242 11.13 3.08 12.99
N PHE A 243 10.46 2.31 13.85
CA PHE A 243 9.59 1.21 13.43
C PHE A 243 8.31 1.15 14.25
N SER A 244 7.16 1.06 13.59
CA SER A 244 5.85 0.85 14.21
C SER A 244 5.35 -0.53 13.86
N PHE A 245 5.16 -1.38 14.86
CA PHE A 245 4.71 -2.76 14.71
C PHE A 245 3.19 -2.84 14.84
N PHE A 246 2.54 -3.38 13.81
CA PHE A 246 1.11 -3.68 13.77
C PHE A 246 0.90 -5.20 13.65
N PRO A 247 0.04 -5.81 14.47
CA PRO A 247 -0.01 -7.27 14.61
C PRO A 247 -0.55 -8.01 13.37
N GLU A 248 -1.43 -7.38 12.57
CA GLU A 248 -2.02 -7.99 11.38
C GLU A 248 -1.33 -7.59 10.07
N GLU A 249 -0.13 -7.00 10.15
CA GLU A 249 0.79 -6.85 9.01
C GLU A 249 1.01 -8.21 8.29
N ILE A 250 1.28 -8.22 6.99
CA ILE A 250 1.44 -9.47 6.21
C ILE A 250 2.74 -10.20 6.56
N ILE A 251 3.79 -9.44 6.90
CA ILE A 251 5.07 -9.94 7.41
C ILE A 251 5.37 -9.16 8.70
N PRO A 252 4.73 -9.52 9.83
CA PRO A 252 4.92 -8.81 11.08
C PRO A 252 6.31 -9.19 11.64
N VAL A 253 7.31 -8.36 11.36
CA VAL A 253 8.68 -8.57 11.84
C VAL A 253 8.80 -7.99 13.25
N PRO A 254 9.19 -8.79 14.26
CA PRO A 254 9.38 -8.28 15.62
C PRO A 254 10.40 -7.15 15.69
N PRO A 255 10.22 -6.14 16.57
CA PRO A 255 11.20 -5.06 16.75
C PRO A 255 12.61 -5.57 17.08
N SER A 256 12.72 -6.69 17.78
CA SER A 256 13.99 -7.36 18.10
C SER A 256 14.78 -7.77 16.85
N TRP A 257 14.09 -8.16 15.77
CA TRP A 257 14.70 -8.50 14.49
C TRP A 257 14.99 -7.24 13.67
N VAL A 258 14.06 -6.28 13.65
CA VAL A 258 14.25 -4.99 12.95
C VAL A 258 15.49 -4.26 13.49
N ALA A 259 15.80 -4.40 14.79
CA ALA A 259 17.00 -3.84 15.39
C ALA A 259 18.32 -4.33 14.74
N THR A 260 18.32 -5.46 14.01
CA THR A 260 19.50 -5.94 13.28
C THR A 260 19.66 -5.32 11.89
N THR A 261 18.66 -4.58 11.40
CA THR A 261 18.66 -3.98 10.05
C THR A 261 18.99 -2.49 10.03
N GLY A 262 19.16 -1.87 11.21
CA GLY A 262 19.52 -0.47 11.28
C GLY A 262 19.73 0.03 12.71
N ASN A 263 20.10 1.31 12.80
CA ASN A 263 20.20 2.07 14.03
C ASN A 263 18.78 2.39 14.55
N LEU A 264 18.10 1.37 15.05
CA LEU A 264 16.73 1.44 15.56
C LEU A 264 16.71 2.26 16.85
N VAL A 265 16.35 3.54 16.74
CA VAL A 265 16.26 4.47 17.87
C VAL A 265 14.85 4.67 18.36
N PHE A 266 13.84 4.20 17.62
CA PHE A 266 12.43 4.31 17.99
C PHE A 266 11.69 3.05 17.59
N SER A 267 10.93 2.48 18.52
CA SER A 267 10.02 1.38 18.22
C SER A 267 8.74 1.55 19.03
N ARG A 268 7.59 1.23 18.42
CA ARG A 268 6.29 1.14 19.10
C ARG A 268 5.54 -0.10 18.63
N GLU A 269 4.87 -0.75 19.57
CA GLU A 269 4.01 -1.91 19.32
C GLU A 269 2.56 -1.52 19.55
N HIS A 270 1.71 -1.84 18.58
CA HIS A 270 0.26 -1.64 18.64
C HIS A 270 -0.46 -2.96 18.90
N VAL A 271 -1.66 -2.90 19.48
CA VAL A 271 -2.48 -4.08 19.83
C VAL A 271 -3.49 -4.44 18.73
N GLU A 272 -3.68 -3.57 17.75
CA GLU A 272 -4.59 -3.74 16.61
C GLU A 272 -3.97 -3.08 15.36
N GLY A 273 -4.57 -3.31 14.20
CA GLY A 273 -4.15 -2.76 12.90
C GLY A 273 -3.39 -3.75 12.03
N GLY A 274 -3.63 -3.64 10.71
CA GLY A 274 -3.01 -4.47 9.68
C GLY A 274 -1.98 -3.73 8.82
N HIS A 275 -1.86 -4.19 7.58
CA HIS A 275 -0.89 -3.71 6.60
C HIS A 275 -1.13 -2.25 6.19
N PHE A 276 -2.39 -1.81 6.17
CA PHE A 276 -2.74 -0.46 5.75
C PHE A 276 -2.83 0.48 6.96
N ALA A 277 -1.79 0.51 7.80
CA ALA A 277 -1.77 1.24 9.07
C ALA A 277 -2.25 2.69 8.98
N ALA A 278 -1.85 3.44 7.94
CA ALA A 278 -2.29 4.83 7.75
C ALA A 278 -3.79 4.98 7.38
N LEU A 279 -4.41 3.92 6.89
CA LEU A 279 -5.85 3.86 6.56
C LEU A 279 -6.66 3.27 7.73
N GLU A 280 -6.13 2.25 8.41
CA GLU A 280 -6.79 1.55 9.51
C GLU A 280 -6.69 2.32 10.83
N LEU A 281 -5.50 2.84 11.15
CA LEU A 281 -5.16 3.53 12.40
C LEU A 281 -4.43 4.86 12.11
N PRO A 282 -5.10 5.81 11.42
CA PRO A 282 -4.46 7.06 10.98
C PRO A 282 -3.92 7.92 12.11
N ARG A 283 -4.53 7.86 13.31
CA ARG A 283 -4.11 8.68 14.46
C ARG A 283 -2.81 8.13 15.05
N GLU A 284 -2.77 6.83 15.26
CA GLU A 284 -1.65 6.07 15.79
C GLU A 284 -0.44 6.23 14.87
N MET A 285 -0.62 6.03 13.56
CA MET A 285 0.45 6.20 12.58
C MET A 285 0.99 7.64 12.54
N LYS A 286 0.10 8.65 12.61
CA LYS A 286 0.50 10.06 12.68
C LYS A 286 1.26 10.37 13.97
N ASP A 287 0.78 9.88 15.11
CA ASP A 287 1.36 10.16 16.41
C ASP A 287 2.74 9.50 16.57
N ASP A 288 2.90 8.29 16.04
CA ASP A 288 4.19 7.61 15.94
C ASP A 288 5.19 8.38 15.08
N LEU A 289 4.77 8.80 13.88
CA LEU A 289 5.61 9.60 12.98
C LEU A 289 6.03 10.92 13.65
N SER A 290 5.09 11.59 14.32
CA SER A 290 5.35 12.86 15.02
C SER A 290 6.36 12.65 16.16
N ALA A 291 6.14 11.65 17.00
CA ALA A 291 7.03 11.33 18.11
C ALA A 291 8.42 10.88 17.65
N PHE A 292 8.52 10.16 16.54
CA PHE A 292 9.78 9.79 15.94
C PHE A 292 10.55 11.03 15.47
N VAL A 293 9.89 11.90 14.69
CA VAL A 293 10.51 13.12 14.16
C VAL A 293 10.98 14.03 15.29
N GLU A 294 10.17 14.25 16.32
CA GLU A 294 10.55 15.02 17.52
C GLU A 294 11.78 14.44 18.23
N ARG A 295 11.92 13.11 18.23
CA ARG A 295 13.04 12.42 18.87
C ARG A 295 14.35 12.56 18.10
N VAL A 296 14.30 12.49 16.76
CA VAL A 296 15.50 12.36 15.93
C VAL A 296 15.93 13.64 15.24
N TRP A 297 15.01 14.59 15.08
CA TRP A 297 15.31 15.87 14.44
C TRP A 297 15.93 16.83 15.47
N VAL A 298 17.26 16.81 15.55
CA VAL A 298 18.01 17.79 16.34
C VAL A 298 18.00 19.13 15.61
N LYS A 299 17.54 20.19 16.29
CA LYS A 299 17.57 21.57 15.78
C LYS A 299 18.98 22.13 15.71
#